data_AF-A0A3D3QYK4-F1
#
_entry.id   AF-A0A3D3QYK4-F1
#
_cell.length_a   1.000
_cell.length_b   1.000
_cell.length_c   1.000
_cell.angle_alpha   90.00
_cell.angle_beta   90.00
_cell.angle_gamma   90.00
#
_symmetry.space_group_name_H-M   'P 1'
#
loop_
_entity.id
_entity.type
_entity.pdbx_description
1 polymer ?
#
loop_
_entity_poly.entity_id
_entity_poly.type
_entity_poly.pdbx_seq_one_letter_code
_entity_poly.pdbx_strand_id
1 'polypeptide(L)'
;DGTFDVQLAVSHDGIHWDRQRQAWIQPDYLDGVQLQLVSMGTGMIRRGRELHQYFVGWPHTHGRPVVWDRDLINRKEWLKRDRGGIYCATSRLDGFVSMDAGNLPGTLTTNPLVVTGSQLKLNIDVAGTGIATVAILDDAGNPIPGFAVADCEAIHADSVDFPVKWNGGHELKELAGKSIRLQFRMRNTKLYAIEFTE
;
A
#
# COMPACT_ATOMS: atom_id res chain seq x y z
N ASP A 1 13.86 -19.67 -20.71
CA ASP A 1 14.14 -18.23 -20.86
C ASP A 1 12.83 -17.47 -20.62
N GLY A 2 12.85 -16.32 -19.94
CA GLY A 2 11.63 -15.63 -19.51
C GLY A 2 11.84 -14.24 -18.92
N THR A 3 10.74 -13.51 -18.77
CA THR A 3 10.68 -12.19 -18.12
C THR A 3 10.68 -12.31 -16.59
N PHE A 4 11.02 -11.22 -15.92
CA PHE A 4 11.14 -11.14 -14.46
C PHE A 4 10.34 -9.94 -13.96
N ASP A 5 9.40 -10.18 -13.05
CA ASP A 5 8.65 -9.17 -12.32
C ASP A 5 8.99 -9.19 -10.83
N VAL A 6 8.73 -8.07 -10.15
CA VAL A 6 8.79 -7.97 -8.70
C VAL A 6 7.39 -8.19 -8.16
N GLN A 7 7.25 -9.06 -7.16
CA GLN A 7 5.99 -9.34 -6.48
C GLN A 7 6.10 -9.00 -4.99
N LEU A 8 4.98 -8.66 -4.38
CA LEU A 8 4.90 -8.36 -2.96
C LEU A 8 4.64 -9.64 -2.15
N ALA A 9 5.37 -9.80 -1.05
CA ALA A 9 5.05 -10.78 -0.02
C ALA A 9 5.02 -10.08 1.35
N VAL A 10 4.05 -10.45 2.18
CA VAL A 10 3.83 -9.84 3.50
C VAL A 10 3.74 -10.92 4.57
N SER A 11 4.16 -10.57 5.78
CA SER A 11 4.12 -11.46 6.94
C SER A 11 3.91 -10.64 8.21
N HIS A 12 3.09 -11.16 9.13
CA HIS A 12 2.89 -10.58 10.45
C HIS A 12 3.95 -11.02 11.47
N ASP A 13 4.54 -12.21 11.28
CA ASP A 13 5.46 -12.84 12.24
C ASP A 13 6.89 -13.03 11.67
N GLY A 14 7.10 -12.68 10.39
CA GLY A 14 8.34 -12.92 9.67
C GLY A 14 8.58 -14.38 9.26
N ILE A 15 7.68 -15.30 9.60
CA ILE A 15 7.81 -16.74 9.40
C ILE A 15 6.83 -17.23 8.34
N HIS A 16 5.55 -16.86 8.46
CA HIS A 16 4.49 -17.23 7.53
C HIS A 16 4.23 -16.08 6.56
N TRP A 17 4.36 -16.35 5.27
CA TRP A 17 4.30 -15.33 4.22
C TRP A 17 3.10 -15.55 3.30
N ASP A 18 2.35 -14.49 3.06
CA ASP A 18 1.37 -14.41 1.97
C ASP A 18 2.00 -13.66 0.80
N ARG A 19 1.95 -14.26 -0.40
CA ARG A 19 2.54 -13.71 -1.61
C ARG A 19 1.44 -13.30 -2.58
N GLN A 20 1.35 -12.00 -2.83
CA GLN A 20 0.51 -11.45 -3.89
C GLN A 20 1.12 -11.80 -5.24
N ARG A 21 0.35 -12.46 -6.11
CA ARG A 21 0.83 -12.94 -7.41
C ARG A 21 0.78 -11.88 -8.51
N GLN A 22 0.02 -10.81 -8.29
CA GLN A 22 0.06 -9.63 -9.14
C GLN A 22 1.43 -8.97 -8.99
N ALA A 23 2.03 -8.57 -10.13
CA ALA A 23 3.28 -7.85 -10.13
C ALA A 23 3.12 -6.52 -9.37
N TRP A 24 4.03 -6.27 -8.43
CA TRP A 24 4.24 -4.96 -7.80
C TRP A 24 4.97 -4.02 -8.76
N ILE A 25 6.04 -4.50 -9.38
CA ILE A 25 6.72 -3.84 -10.51
C ILE A 25 6.84 -4.86 -11.63
N GLN A 26 6.26 -4.56 -12.78
CA GLN A 26 6.32 -5.40 -13.97
C GLN A 26 7.30 -4.81 -15.01
N PRO A 27 7.90 -5.65 -15.87
CA PRO A 27 8.54 -5.15 -17.08
C PRO A 27 7.56 -4.33 -17.91
N ASP A 28 7.97 -3.14 -18.33
CA ASP A 28 7.16 -2.23 -19.13
C ASP A 28 8.07 -1.36 -20.01
N TYR A 29 7.48 -0.51 -20.86
CA TYR A 29 8.19 0.47 -21.66
C TYR A 29 8.47 1.73 -20.83
N LEU A 30 9.73 1.92 -20.42
CA LEU A 30 10.14 3.06 -19.58
C LEU A 30 11.28 3.84 -20.26
N ASP A 31 11.13 5.16 -20.33
CA ASP A 31 12.12 6.09 -20.89
C ASP A 31 12.65 5.69 -22.28
N GLY A 32 11.78 5.17 -23.14
CA GLY A 32 12.14 4.75 -24.49
C GLY A 32 12.76 3.34 -24.58
N VAL A 33 12.78 2.57 -23.49
CA VAL A 33 13.34 1.23 -23.42
C VAL A 33 12.26 0.23 -23.03
N GLN A 34 12.06 -0.81 -23.85
CA GLN A 34 11.22 -1.94 -23.50
C GLN A 34 11.96 -2.82 -22.49
N LEU A 35 11.56 -2.79 -21.23
CA LEU A 35 12.10 -3.69 -20.22
C LEU A 35 11.50 -5.08 -20.35
N GLN A 36 12.31 -6.10 -20.05
CA GLN A 36 11.91 -7.51 -20.02
C GLN A 36 12.27 -8.19 -18.70
N LEU A 37 13.22 -7.61 -17.96
CA LEU A 37 13.61 -8.05 -16.62
C LEU A 37 13.63 -6.84 -15.70
N VAL A 38 12.92 -6.93 -14.58
CA VAL A 38 13.01 -5.97 -13.48
C VAL A 38 13.36 -6.69 -12.19
N SER A 39 14.18 -6.05 -11.35
CA SER A 39 14.53 -6.60 -10.03
C SER A 39 14.68 -5.47 -9.02
N MET A 40 14.05 -5.63 -7.86
CA MET A 40 14.01 -4.61 -6.81
C MET A 40 15.38 -4.48 -6.14
N GLY A 41 15.85 -3.24 -5.98
CA GLY A 41 17.00 -2.90 -5.16
C GLY A 41 16.68 -3.02 -3.67
N THR A 42 17.71 -2.97 -2.83
CA THR A 42 17.52 -3.10 -1.38
C THR A 42 16.97 -1.83 -0.77
N GLY A 43 15.92 -1.97 0.05
CA GLY A 43 15.37 -0.92 0.88
C GLY A 43 14.36 -0.01 0.17
N MET A 44 13.77 0.89 0.95
CA MET A 44 12.79 1.87 0.50
C MET A 44 13.13 3.21 1.17
N ILE A 45 13.06 4.31 0.42
CA ILE A 45 13.38 5.64 0.93
C ILE A 45 12.08 6.40 1.13
N ARG A 46 11.76 6.76 2.38
CA ARG A 46 10.65 7.68 2.66
C ARG A 46 11.04 9.11 2.30
N ARG A 47 10.24 9.74 1.45
CA ARG A 47 10.32 11.16 1.08
C ARG A 47 8.98 11.82 1.44
N GLY A 48 8.86 12.30 2.67
CA GLY A 48 7.61 12.87 3.16
C GLY A 48 6.46 11.84 3.16
N ARG A 49 5.51 12.03 2.25
CA ARG A 49 4.28 11.22 2.07
C ARG A 49 4.43 10.11 1.03
N GLU A 50 5.64 9.92 0.49
CA GLU A 50 5.94 8.96 -0.56
C GLU A 50 7.04 7.99 -0.15
N LEU A 51 7.03 6.80 -0.77
CA LEU A 51 8.08 5.80 -0.73
C LEU A 51 8.72 5.69 -2.11
N HIS A 52 10.03 5.87 -2.16
CA HIS A 52 10.85 5.66 -3.34
C HIS A 52 11.49 4.28 -3.25
N GLN A 53 11.25 3.48 -4.29
CA GLN A 53 11.75 2.11 -4.43
C GLN A 53 12.59 2.04 -5.69
N TYR A 54 13.88 1.77 -5.55
CA TYR A 54 14.79 1.71 -6.69
C TYR A 54 14.86 0.29 -7.21
N PHE A 55 14.74 0.10 -8.52
CA PHE A 55 14.83 -1.20 -9.15
C PHE A 55 15.73 -1.13 -10.38
N VAL A 56 16.39 -2.25 -10.70
CA VAL A 56 17.09 -2.38 -11.98
C VAL A 56 16.12 -2.88 -13.04
N GLY A 57 16.23 -2.33 -14.24
CA GLY A 57 15.46 -2.74 -15.40
C GLY A 57 16.38 -3.01 -16.57
N TRP A 58 16.17 -4.13 -17.28
CA TRP A 58 16.96 -4.51 -18.45
C TRP A 58 16.06 -4.86 -19.65
N PRO A 59 16.48 -4.54 -20.89
CA PRO A 59 15.71 -4.86 -22.10
C PRO A 59 15.87 -6.30 -22.60
N HIS A 60 16.34 -7.20 -21.74
CA HIS A 60 16.59 -8.59 -22.10
C HIS A 60 15.94 -9.53 -21.08
N THR A 61 15.54 -10.71 -21.55
CA THR A 61 15.06 -11.80 -20.69
C THR A 61 16.17 -12.36 -19.80
N HIS A 62 15.80 -13.04 -18.71
CA HIS A 62 16.75 -13.61 -17.75
C HIS A 62 17.71 -14.65 -18.37
N GLY A 63 17.30 -15.34 -19.45
CA GLY A 63 18.13 -16.32 -20.13
C GLY A 63 19.21 -15.72 -21.04
N ARG A 64 19.27 -14.39 -21.18
CA ARG A 64 20.37 -13.72 -21.88
C ARG A 64 21.31 -12.99 -20.91
N PRO A 65 22.65 -13.20 -20.98
CA PRO A 65 23.37 -14.23 -21.72
C PRO A 65 23.76 -15.45 -20.87
N VAL A 66 23.61 -16.62 -21.49
CA VAL A 66 24.15 -17.91 -21.06
C VAL A 66 25.69 -17.93 -21.05
N VAL A 67 26.38 -16.93 -21.60
CA VAL A 67 27.85 -16.85 -21.56
C VAL A 67 28.33 -15.39 -21.53
N TRP A 68 28.76 -14.92 -20.35
CA TRP A 68 29.19 -13.53 -20.13
C TRP A 68 30.46 -13.13 -20.90
N ASP A 69 31.32 -14.09 -21.28
CA ASP A 69 32.69 -13.79 -21.74
C ASP A 69 33.14 -14.46 -23.06
N ARG A 70 32.33 -15.29 -23.73
CA ARG A 70 32.85 -16.13 -24.85
C ARG A 70 32.15 -16.02 -26.19
N ASP A 71 31.05 -15.28 -26.31
CA ASP A 71 30.37 -15.14 -27.60
C ASP A 71 30.83 -13.88 -28.36
N LEU A 72 31.97 -14.01 -29.05
CA LEU A 72 32.53 -12.95 -29.89
C LEU A 72 31.62 -12.55 -31.06
N ILE A 73 30.72 -13.44 -31.49
CA ILE A 73 29.80 -13.19 -32.62
C ILE A 73 28.75 -12.15 -32.19
N ASN A 74 28.24 -12.26 -30.97
CA ASN A 74 27.21 -11.36 -30.45
C ASN A 74 27.76 -10.16 -29.65
N ARG A 75 29.07 -10.08 -29.39
CA ARG A 75 29.74 -8.99 -28.62
C ARG A 75 29.35 -7.57 -29.06
N LYS A 76 29.11 -7.35 -30.36
CA LYS A 76 28.72 -6.04 -30.88
C LYS A 76 27.32 -5.62 -30.44
N GLU A 77 26.38 -6.56 -30.36
CA GLU A 77 25.03 -6.31 -29.81
C GLU A 77 25.11 -5.99 -28.31
N TRP A 78 26.02 -6.63 -27.56
CA TRP A 78 26.26 -6.35 -26.14
C TRP A 78 26.84 -4.96 -25.84
N LEU A 79 27.59 -4.39 -26.79
CA LEU A 79 28.18 -3.05 -26.65
C LEU A 79 27.22 -1.95 -27.10
N LYS A 80 26.08 -2.29 -27.72
CA LYS A 80 25.03 -1.32 -27.99
C LYS A 80 24.52 -0.80 -26.65
N ARG A 81 24.47 0.52 -26.54
CA ARG A 81 24.07 1.22 -25.33
C ARG A 81 22.54 1.23 -25.18
N ASP A 82 21.90 0.09 -25.40
CA ASP A 82 20.48 -0.13 -25.14
C ASP A 82 20.36 -0.40 -23.63
N ARG A 83 20.80 0.58 -22.84
CA ARG A 83 21.16 0.37 -21.44
C ARG A 83 19.89 0.29 -20.65
N GLY A 84 19.66 -0.89 -20.08
CA GLY A 84 18.95 -0.97 -18.82
C GLY A 84 19.54 0.01 -17.79
N GLY A 85 18.80 0.26 -16.73
CA GLY A 85 19.10 1.32 -15.79
C GLY A 85 18.63 1.02 -14.39
N ILE A 86 18.92 1.97 -13.51
CA ILE A 86 18.28 2.07 -12.20
C ILE A 86 17.11 3.01 -12.36
N TYR A 87 15.92 2.51 -12.08
CA TYR A 87 14.66 3.23 -12.12
C TYR A 87 14.16 3.48 -10.70
N CYS A 88 13.27 4.44 -10.53
CA CYS A 88 12.62 4.75 -9.26
C CYS A 88 11.11 4.58 -9.41
N ALA A 89 10.54 3.61 -8.70
CA ALA A 89 9.10 3.52 -8.50
C ALA A 89 8.70 4.34 -7.29
N THR A 90 7.71 5.20 -7.45
CA THR A 90 7.14 6.02 -6.37
C THR A 90 5.77 5.49 -6.00
N SER A 91 5.55 5.24 -4.71
CA SER A 91 4.23 4.92 -4.15
C SER A 91 3.91 5.86 -3.01
N ARG A 92 2.62 6.04 -2.68
CA ARG A 92 2.23 6.70 -1.43
C ARG A 92 2.80 5.93 -0.23
N LEU A 93 3.09 6.62 0.87
CA LEU A 93 3.48 6.01 2.14
C LEU A 93 2.42 4.98 2.54
N ASP A 94 2.85 3.78 2.94
CA ASP A 94 2.01 2.64 3.34
C ASP A 94 0.93 2.23 2.32
N GLY A 95 1.12 2.55 1.04
CA GLY A 95 0.15 2.31 -0.03
C GLY A 95 0.30 0.99 -0.79
N PHE A 96 0.78 -0.07 -0.13
CA PHE A 96 1.14 -1.33 -0.81
C PHE A 96 -0.09 -2.12 -1.28
N VAL A 97 -1.07 -2.30 -0.39
CA VAL A 97 -2.32 -3.03 -0.64
C VAL A 97 -3.44 -2.29 0.08
N SER A 98 -4.62 -2.26 -0.51
CA SER A 98 -5.81 -1.65 0.09
C SER A 98 -6.96 -2.62 0.21
N MET A 99 -7.83 -2.34 1.17
CA MET A 99 -9.19 -2.85 1.22
C MET A 99 -10.09 -1.91 0.40
N ASP A 100 -10.59 -2.42 -0.72
CA ASP A 100 -11.32 -1.62 -1.70
C ASP A 100 -12.84 -1.77 -1.53
N ALA A 101 -13.54 -0.63 -1.53
CA ALA A 101 -14.97 -0.56 -1.75
C ALA A 101 -15.24 0.15 -3.09
N GLY A 102 -15.88 -0.55 -4.02
CA GLY A 102 -16.32 0.02 -5.30
C GLY A 102 -17.57 0.90 -5.16
N ASN A 103 -18.38 0.95 -6.22
CA ASN A 103 -19.60 1.78 -6.21
C ASN A 103 -20.70 1.24 -5.28
N LEU A 104 -20.68 -0.06 -4.96
CA LEU A 104 -21.53 -0.61 -3.92
C LEU A 104 -20.88 -0.38 -2.55
N PRO A 105 -21.61 0.17 -1.57
CA PRO A 105 -21.09 0.30 -0.21
C PRO A 105 -20.64 -1.03 0.38
N GLY A 106 -19.48 -1.03 1.03
CA GLY A 106 -18.92 -2.16 1.77
C GLY A 106 -18.73 -1.82 3.24
N THR A 107 -18.66 -2.86 4.08
CA THR A 107 -18.31 -2.73 5.50
C THR A 107 -17.14 -3.64 5.82
N LEU A 108 -16.18 -3.11 6.58
CA LEU A 108 -15.03 -3.85 7.11
C LEU A 108 -14.97 -3.64 8.61
N THR A 109 -14.81 -4.72 9.38
CA THR A 109 -14.58 -4.65 10.83
C THR A 109 -13.24 -5.28 11.17
N THR A 110 -12.41 -4.59 11.94
CA THR A 110 -11.12 -5.13 12.35
C THR A 110 -11.26 -6.26 13.37
N ASN A 111 -10.19 -7.04 13.53
CA ASN A 111 -9.96 -7.76 14.78
C ASN A 111 -9.83 -6.75 15.94
N PRO A 112 -9.93 -7.21 17.21
CA PRO A 112 -9.72 -6.32 18.35
C PRO A 112 -8.35 -5.64 18.31
N LEU A 113 -8.32 -4.34 18.58
CA LEU A 113 -7.15 -3.49 18.63
C LEU A 113 -7.13 -2.76 19.98
N VAL A 114 -5.95 -2.66 20.59
CA VAL A 114 -5.78 -1.84 21.80
C VAL A 114 -5.46 -0.41 21.37
N VAL A 115 -6.21 0.56 21.89
CA VAL A 115 -5.95 1.99 21.62
C VAL A 115 -4.64 2.42 22.29
N THR A 116 -3.66 2.81 21.50
CA THR A 116 -2.30 3.18 21.97
C THR A 116 -1.95 4.66 21.72
N GLY A 117 -2.93 5.55 21.65
CA GLY A 117 -2.71 6.98 21.37
C GLY A 117 -3.97 7.82 21.59
N SER A 118 -3.93 9.07 21.16
CA SER A 118 -5.02 10.05 21.31
C SER A 118 -5.78 10.32 20.00
N GLN A 119 -5.21 9.94 18.85
CA GLN A 119 -5.77 10.15 17.52
C GLN A 119 -5.80 8.86 16.70
N LEU A 120 -6.83 8.73 15.85
CA LEU A 120 -6.89 7.72 14.80
C LEU A 120 -6.58 8.39 13.47
N LYS A 121 -5.53 7.94 12.78
CA LYS A 121 -5.17 8.38 11.44
C LYS A 121 -5.32 7.26 10.43
N LEU A 122 -5.79 7.61 9.24
CA LEU A 122 -6.01 6.68 8.14
C LEU A 122 -5.16 7.06 6.94
N ASN A 123 -4.56 6.05 6.33
CA ASN A 123 -4.13 6.14 4.95
C ASN A 123 -5.29 5.67 4.06
N ILE A 124 -5.92 6.62 3.38
CA ILE A 124 -7.19 6.43 2.68
C ILE A 124 -7.23 7.24 1.38
N ASP A 125 -7.89 6.69 0.37
CA ASP A 125 -8.16 7.33 -0.91
C ASP A 125 -9.66 7.21 -1.22
N VAL A 126 -10.39 8.31 -1.04
CA VAL A 126 -11.81 8.41 -1.35
C VAL A 126 -11.98 9.11 -2.70
N ALA A 127 -12.40 8.37 -3.71
CA ALA A 127 -12.48 8.86 -5.09
C ALA A 127 -13.84 9.49 -5.43
N GLY A 128 -13.82 10.64 -6.10
CA GLY A 128 -15.00 11.29 -6.67
C GLY A 128 -16.10 11.56 -5.63
N THR A 129 -17.30 11.03 -5.85
CA THR A 129 -18.43 11.12 -4.89
C THR A 129 -18.40 10.06 -3.80
N GLY A 130 -17.24 9.41 -3.59
CA GLY A 130 -17.03 8.41 -2.55
C GLY A 130 -17.20 8.95 -1.14
N ILE A 131 -17.28 8.04 -0.18
CA ILE A 131 -17.43 8.37 1.24
C ILE A 131 -16.89 7.24 2.10
N ALA A 132 -16.25 7.60 3.20
CA ALA A 132 -15.94 6.68 4.29
C ALA A 132 -16.38 7.24 5.65
N THR A 133 -16.74 6.35 6.56
CA THR A 133 -17.04 6.65 7.97
C THR A 133 -16.50 5.52 8.84
N VAL A 134 -16.18 5.82 10.09
CA VAL A 134 -15.62 4.86 11.04
C VAL A 134 -16.41 4.90 12.33
N ALA A 135 -16.94 3.75 12.74
CA ALA A 135 -17.45 3.54 14.08
C ALA A 135 -16.42 2.82 14.94
N ILE A 136 -16.43 3.12 16.24
CA ILE A 136 -15.73 2.34 17.25
C ILE A 136 -16.73 1.44 17.96
N LEU A 137 -16.42 0.15 17.99
CA LEU A 137 -17.23 -0.88 18.63
C LEU A 137 -16.51 -1.41 19.87
N ASP A 138 -17.28 -1.86 20.85
CA ASP A 138 -16.79 -2.64 21.98
C ASP A 138 -16.38 -4.08 21.54
N ASP A 139 -15.86 -4.86 22.49
CA ASP A 139 -15.47 -6.26 22.24
C ASP A 139 -16.63 -7.16 21.79
N ALA A 140 -17.87 -6.82 22.19
CA ALA A 140 -19.09 -7.51 21.80
C ALA A 140 -19.63 -7.05 20.42
N GLY A 141 -19.01 -6.05 19.80
CA GLY A 141 -19.40 -5.52 18.49
C GLY A 141 -20.50 -4.46 18.56
N ASN A 142 -20.84 -3.93 19.73
CA ASN A 142 -21.80 -2.84 19.86
C ASN A 142 -21.11 -1.49 19.65
N PRO A 143 -21.76 -0.54 18.94
CA PRO A 143 -21.23 0.83 18.82
C PRO A 143 -21.09 1.49 20.19
N ILE A 144 -19.92 2.09 20.44
CA ILE A 144 -19.69 2.89 21.65
C ILE A 144 -20.41 4.25 21.46
N PRO A 145 -21.23 4.70 22.42
CA PRO A 145 -21.88 6.00 22.35
C PRO A 145 -20.88 7.14 22.10
N GLY A 146 -21.17 8.03 21.16
CA GLY A 146 -20.28 9.11 20.75
C GLY A 146 -19.25 8.73 19.68
N PHE A 147 -19.13 7.44 19.37
CA PHE A 147 -18.24 6.90 18.34
C PHE A 147 -18.99 6.02 17.33
N ALA A 148 -20.31 6.18 17.21
CA ALA A 148 -21.09 5.46 16.21
C ALA A 148 -20.86 6.03 14.80
N VAL A 149 -21.34 5.31 13.78
CA VAL A 149 -21.24 5.77 12.37
C VAL A 149 -21.88 7.15 12.18
N ALA A 150 -23.01 7.39 12.84
CA ALA A 150 -23.72 8.67 12.77
C ALA A 150 -22.96 9.83 13.45
N ASP A 151 -22.05 9.49 14.37
CA ASP A 151 -21.23 10.48 15.07
C ASP A 151 -19.95 10.78 14.27
N CYS A 152 -19.49 9.90 13.39
CA CYS A 152 -18.30 10.10 12.57
C CYS A 152 -18.51 11.21 11.53
N GLU A 153 -17.58 12.16 11.45
CA GLU A 153 -17.50 13.07 10.32
C GLU A 153 -17.18 12.30 9.04
N ALA A 154 -17.92 12.58 7.96
CA ALA A 154 -17.73 11.89 6.69
C ALA A 154 -16.37 12.22 6.05
N ILE A 155 -15.68 11.19 5.60
CA ILE A 155 -14.35 11.31 4.98
C ILE A 155 -14.50 11.35 3.46
N HIS A 156 -14.01 12.44 2.86
CA HIS A 156 -14.01 12.70 1.42
C HIS A 156 -12.61 13.17 0.98
N ALA A 157 -11.59 12.40 1.29
CA ALA A 157 -10.20 12.81 1.10
C ALA A 157 -9.32 11.67 0.56
N ASP A 158 -8.27 12.08 -0.16
CA ASP A 158 -7.07 11.29 -0.38
C ASP A 158 -5.95 11.79 0.55
N SER A 159 -5.52 10.96 1.49
CA SER A 159 -4.50 11.30 2.48
C SER A 159 -3.80 10.06 3.04
N VAL A 160 -2.51 10.16 3.36
CA VAL A 160 -1.75 9.08 4.01
C VAL A 160 -1.86 9.11 5.55
N ASP A 161 -2.51 10.12 6.11
CA ASP A 161 -2.58 10.39 7.56
C ASP A 161 -3.85 11.17 7.96
N PHE A 162 -4.99 10.88 7.32
CA PHE A 162 -6.25 11.57 7.58
C PHE A 162 -6.71 11.39 9.04
N PRO A 163 -6.86 12.46 9.83
CA PRO A 163 -7.35 12.34 11.20
C PRO A 163 -8.86 12.09 11.22
N VAL A 164 -9.28 11.00 11.83
CA VAL A 164 -10.70 10.69 12.02
C VAL A 164 -11.26 11.53 13.15
N LYS A 165 -12.48 12.04 12.96
CA LYS A 165 -13.18 12.87 13.93
C LYS A 165 -14.60 12.37 14.15
N TRP A 166 -15.05 12.53 15.39
CA TRP A 166 -16.43 12.28 15.79
C TRP A 166 -17.02 13.57 16.37
N ASN A 167 -18.30 13.78 16.07
CA ASN A 167 -19.08 14.92 16.53
C ASN A 167 -19.31 14.85 18.05
N GLY A 168 -19.74 15.97 18.65
CA GLY A 168 -20.06 16.02 20.08
C GLY A 168 -18.85 16.17 21.01
N GLY A 169 -17.64 16.34 20.45
CA GLY A 169 -16.42 16.58 21.23
C GLY A 169 -15.79 15.34 21.83
N HIS A 170 -16.24 14.15 21.40
CA HIS A 170 -15.64 12.88 21.81
C HIS A 170 -14.26 12.70 21.19
N GLU A 171 -13.30 12.29 22.02
CA GLU A 171 -11.92 12.10 21.60
C GLU A 171 -11.48 10.65 21.83
N LEU A 172 -10.71 10.09 20.90
CA LEU A 172 -10.22 8.70 21.00
C LEU A 172 -9.45 8.43 22.31
N LYS A 173 -8.82 9.45 22.89
CA LYS A 173 -8.12 9.35 24.19
C LYS A 173 -9.00 8.82 25.33
N GLU A 174 -10.32 9.00 25.26
CA GLU A 174 -11.30 8.44 26.22
C GLU A 174 -11.32 6.90 26.22
N LEU A 175 -10.79 6.30 25.15
CA LEU A 175 -10.70 4.86 24.93
C LEU A 175 -9.26 4.33 25.05
N ALA A 176 -8.29 5.15 25.46
CA ALA A 176 -6.90 4.74 25.62
C ALA A 176 -6.76 3.50 26.52
N GLY A 177 -5.99 2.51 26.06
CA GLY A 177 -5.80 1.22 26.74
C GLY A 177 -6.97 0.24 26.65
N LYS A 178 -8.11 0.61 26.05
CA LYS A 178 -9.23 -0.31 25.83
C LYS A 178 -9.03 -1.12 24.55
N SER A 179 -9.51 -2.36 24.59
CA SER A 179 -9.72 -3.19 23.40
C SER A 179 -10.98 -2.71 22.68
N ILE A 180 -10.86 -2.41 21.39
CA ILE A 180 -11.94 -1.94 20.53
C ILE A 180 -11.90 -2.63 19.17
N ARG A 181 -12.98 -2.50 18.40
CA ARG A 181 -12.96 -2.80 16.96
C ARG A 181 -13.29 -1.54 16.17
N LEU A 182 -12.63 -1.36 15.03
CA LEU A 182 -12.99 -0.29 14.09
C LEU A 182 -13.87 -0.89 13.00
N GLN A 183 -15.06 -0.30 12.82
CA GLN A 183 -15.97 -0.65 11.72
C GLN A 183 -15.99 0.49 10.70
N PHE A 184 -15.47 0.21 9.51
CA PHE A 184 -15.47 1.11 8.38
C PHE A 184 -16.69 0.85 7.51
N ARG A 185 -17.38 1.92 7.11
CA ARG A 185 -18.35 1.89 6.00
C ARG A 185 -17.82 2.75 4.88
N MET A 186 -17.72 2.17 3.69
CA MET A 186 -16.96 2.74 2.57
C MET A 186 -17.69 2.60 1.25
N ARG A 187 -17.55 3.58 0.35
CA ARG A 187 -17.97 3.51 -1.06
C ARG A 187 -17.01 4.34 -1.91
N ASN A 188 -16.57 3.79 -3.05
CA ASN A 188 -15.53 4.37 -3.90
C ASN A 188 -14.31 4.80 -3.07
N THR A 189 -13.79 3.87 -2.28
CA THR A 189 -12.74 4.14 -1.30
C THR A 189 -11.74 3.00 -1.24
N LYS A 190 -10.48 3.34 -1.08
CA LYS A 190 -9.39 2.42 -0.75
C LYS A 190 -8.86 2.76 0.63
N LEU A 191 -8.86 1.79 1.55
CA LEU A 191 -8.24 1.91 2.87
C LEU A 191 -6.93 1.13 2.89
N TYR A 192 -5.80 1.82 3.09
CA TYR A 192 -4.46 1.23 3.03
C TYR A 192 -3.90 0.92 4.43
N ALA A 193 -4.03 1.84 5.38
CA ALA A 193 -3.44 1.70 6.71
C ALA A 193 -4.26 2.41 7.78
N ILE A 194 -4.09 1.93 9.02
CA ILE A 194 -4.72 2.44 10.23
C ILE A 194 -3.59 2.66 11.25
N GLU A 195 -3.55 3.84 11.85
CA GLU A 195 -2.52 4.19 12.84
C GLU A 195 -3.15 4.91 14.04
N PHE A 196 -2.74 4.52 15.25
CA PHE A 196 -2.96 5.32 16.45
C PHE A 196 -1.74 6.21 16.67
N THR A 197 -1.95 7.52 16.80
CA THR A 197 -0.88 8.48 17.13
C THR A 197 -1.19 9.23 18.42
N GLU A 198 -0.14 9.80 19.01
CA GLU A 198 -0.29 10.86 20.02
C GLU A 198 -1.05 12.08 19.46
#